data_AF-A0A381ID73-F1
#
_entry.id   AF-A0A381ID73-F1
#
_cell.length_a   1.000
_cell.length_b   1.000
_cell.length_c   1.000
_cell.angle_alpha   90.00
_cell.angle_beta   90.00
_cell.angle_gamma   90.00
#
_symmetry.space_group_name_H-M   'P 1'
#
loop_
_entity.id
_entity.type
_entity.pdbx_description
1 polymer ?
#
loop_
_entity_poly.entity_id
_entity_poly.type
_entity_poly.pdbx_seq_one_letter_code
_entity_poly.pdbx_strand_id
1 'polypeptide(L)'
;MRLKIVMSLLERMAIKQGLSFGAGLIIMLHGVRMLINQIMPAFQGISEKVVPNALPAFDCPILFNYKPNAVLIGFLVAMLTSTAMILICNYFNVFNLLLIPLVITFIL
;
A
#
# COMPACT_ATOMS: atom_id res chain seq x y z
N MET A 1 -30.94 -7.70 -21.59
CA MET A 1 -30.54 -6.27 -21.73
C MET A 1 -29.87 -5.71 -20.48
N ARG A 2 -30.40 -5.94 -19.26
CA ARG A 2 -29.79 -5.43 -18.01
C ARG A 2 -28.36 -5.93 -17.72
N LEU A 3 -28.03 -7.19 -18.03
CA LEU A 3 -26.68 -7.73 -17.77
C LEU A 3 -25.57 -7.03 -18.56
N LYS A 4 -25.81 -6.68 -19.84
CA LYS A 4 -24.83 -5.95 -20.68
C LYS A 4 -24.58 -4.52 -20.18
N ILE A 5 -25.63 -3.88 -19.66
CA ILE A 5 -25.53 -2.53 -19.06
C ILE A 5 -24.73 -2.59 -17.75
N VAL A 6 -24.98 -3.59 -16.91
CA VAL A 6 -24.22 -3.79 -15.66
C VAL A 6 -22.75 -4.08 -15.94
N MET A 7 -22.43 -4.92 -16.93
CA MET A 7 -21.04 -5.21 -17.30
C MET A 7 -20.31 -3.96 -17.80
N SER A 8 -20.95 -3.15 -18.64
CA SER A 8 -20.39 -1.88 -19.13
C SER A 8 -20.19 -0.84 -18.02
N LEU A 9 -21.07 -0.80 -17.02
CA LEU A 9 -20.91 0.06 -15.85
C LEU A 9 -19.75 -0.39 -14.96
N LEU A 10 -19.59 -1.71 -14.78
CA LEU A 10 -18.45 -2.28 -14.04
C LEU A 10 -17.12 -1.93 -14.69
N GLU A 11 -16.99 -2.03 -16.01
CA GLU A 11 -15.77 -1.64 -16.73
C GLU A 11 -15.41 -0.16 -16.49
N ARG A 12 -16.41 0.72 -16.57
CA ARG A 12 -16.22 2.17 -16.32
C ARG A 12 -15.79 2.45 -14.88
N MET A 13 -16.36 1.73 -13.90
CA MET A 13 -16.00 1.90 -12.49
C MET A 13 -14.62 1.33 -12.18
N ALA A 14 -14.27 0.18 -12.76
CA ALA A 14 -12.95 -0.45 -12.58
C ALA A 14 -11.83 0.46 -13.10
N ILE A 15 -12.00 1.07 -14.28
CA ILE A 15 -11.00 1.99 -14.85
C ILE A 15 -10.85 3.23 -13.97
N LYS A 16 -11.96 3.83 -13.53
CA LYS A 16 -11.92 5.02 -12.65
C LYS A 16 -11.24 4.71 -11.32
N GLN A 17 -11.60 3.60 -10.68
CA GLN A 17 -11.04 3.21 -9.39
C GLN A 17 -9.55 2.88 -9.50
N GLY A 18 -9.13 2.20 -10.57
CA GLY A 18 -7.72 1.91 -10.86
C GLY A 18 -6.89 3.19 -11.05
N LEU A 19 -7.42 4.16 -11.81
CA LEU A 19 -6.76 5.46 -11.98
C LEU A 19 -6.65 6.23 -10.65
N SER A 20 -7.72 6.29 -9.87
CA SER A 20 -7.71 6.97 -8.57
C SER A 20 -6.73 6.33 -7.59
N PHE A 21 -6.62 5.01 -7.58
CA PHE A 21 -5.63 4.28 -6.77
C PHE A 21 -4.19 4.61 -7.22
N GLY A 22 -3.91 4.56 -8.53
CA GLY A 22 -2.60 4.91 -9.07
C GLY A 22 -2.20 6.36 -8.79
N ALA A 23 -3.14 7.31 -8.94
CA ALA A 23 -2.92 8.71 -8.59
C ALA A 23 -2.62 8.89 -7.10
N GLY A 24 -3.37 8.20 -6.22
CA GLY A 24 -3.13 8.20 -4.78
C GLY A 24 -1.73 7.68 -4.41
N LEU A 25 -1.28 6.58 -5.03
CA LEU A 25 0.06 6.04 -4.83
C LEU A 25 1.16 7.03 -5.24
N ILE A 26 0.99 7.71 -6.37
CA ILE A 26 1.97 8.71 -6.85
C ILE A 26 2.07 9.88 -5.86
N ILE A 27 0.93 10.40 -5.40
CA ILE A 27 0.89 11.50 -4.42
C ILE A 27 1.55 11.08 -3.11
N MET A 28 1.27 9.86 -2.64
CA MET A 28 1.89 9.30 -1.43
C MET A 28 3.41 9.20 -1.58
N LEU A 29 3.92 8.63 -2.68
CA LEU A 29 5.37 8.49 -2.90
C LEU A 29 6.08 9.86 -2.93
N HIS A 30 5.46 10.86 -3.58
CA HIS A 30 5.99 12.23 -3.59
C HIS A 30 5.97 12.88 -2.21
N GLY A 31 4.88 12.71 -1.45
CA GLY A 31 4.77 13.21 -0.07
C GLY A 31 5.82 12.62 0.86
N VAL A 32 6.04 11.31 0.78
CA VAL A 32 7.07 10.61 1.57
C VAL A 32 8.47 11.11 1.21
N ARG A 33 8.80 11.28 -0.09
CA ARG A 33 10.12 11.85 -0.49
C ARG A 33 10.35 13.24 0.07
N MET A 34 9.33 14.10 0.01
CA MET A 34 9.41 15.45 0.55
C MET A 34 9.65 15.42 2.07
N LEU A 35 8.94 14.55 2.78
CA LEU A 35 9.07 14.37 4.22
C LEU A 35 10.50 13.93 4.59
N ILE A 36 11.03 12.90 3.92
CA ILE A 36 12.39 12.38 4.17
C ILE A 36 13.46 13.46 3.96
N ASN A 37 13.33 14.27 2.91
CA ASN A 37 14.29 15.33 2.61
C ASN A 37 14.40 16.39 3.72
N GLN A 38 13.34 16.61 4.49
CA GLN A 38 13.36 17.56 5.60
C GLN A 38 13.74 16.88 6.93
N ILE A 39 13.28 15.65 7.12
CA ILE A 39 13.49 14.90 8.36
C ILE A 39 14.92 14.37 8.48
N MET A 40 15.54 13.86 7.42
CA MET A 40 16.92 13.36 7.49
C MET A 40 17.94 14.39 8.02
N PRO A 41 18.04 15.61 7.49
CA PRO A 41 18.98 16.60 8.01
C PRO A 41 18.61 17.09 9.42
N ALA A 42 17.31 17.20 9.73
CA ALA A 42 16.85 17.59 11.06
C ALA A 42 17.22 16.54 12.12
N PHE A 43 17.05 15.25 11.82
CA PHE A 43 17.44 14.16 12.72
C PHE A 43 18.95 14.05 12.85
N GLN A 44 19.71 14.21 11.77
CA GLN A 44 21.18 14.20 11.83
C GLN A 44 21.71 15.32 12.75
N GLY A 45 21.15 16.54 12.64
CA GLY A 45 21.56 17.68 13.46
C GLY A 45 21.23 17.56 14.96
N ILE A 46 20.20 16.78 15.32
CA ILE A 46 19.90 16.46 16.74
C ILE A 46 20.72 15.26 17.21
N SER A 47 20.85 14.22 16.38
CA SER A 47 21.57 12.98 16.70
C SER A 47 23.03 13.25 17.05
N GLU A 48 23.71 14.13 16.29
CA GLU A 48 25.10 14.53 16.57
C GLU A 48 25.31 15.17 17.95
N LYS A 49 24.27 15.77 18.55
CA LYS A 49 24.34 16.42 19.87
C LYS A 49 23.91 15.52 21.02
N VAL A 50 22.98 14.60 20.78
CA VAL A 50 22.33 13.82 21.86
C VAL A 50 22.82 12.37 21.89
N VAL A 51 23.00 11.71 20.73
CA VAL A 51 23.42 10.30 20.65
C VAL A 51 24.37 10.09 19.46
N PRO A 52 25.69 10.31 19.65
CA PRO A 52 26.67 10.09 18.58
C PRO A 52 26.64 8.62 18.11
N ASN A 53 26.64 8.43 16.79
CA ASN A 53 26.54 7.13 16.08
C ASN A 53 25.18 6.41 16.09
N ALA A 54 24.06 7.06 16.44
CA ALA A 54 22.75 6.44 16.28
C ALA A 54 22.36 6.33 14.79
N LEU A 55 22.02 5.12 14.35
CA LEU A 55 21.40 4.86 13.04
C LEU A 55 19.91 5.27 13.12
N PRO A 56 19.45 6.25 12.31
CA PRO A 56 18.05 6.67 12.34
C PRO A 56 17.15 5.58 11.77
N ALA A 57 16.12 5.18 12.52
CA ALA A 57 15.09 4.27 12.07
C ALA A 57 14.00 5.04 11.33
N PHE A 58 13.67 4.62 10.11
CA PHE A 58 12.58 5.17 9.29
C PHE A 58 11.63 4.05 8.88
N ASP A 59 10.34 4.38 8.76
CA ASP A 59 9.31 3.41 8.37
C ASP A 59 9.50 2.90 6.93
N CYS A 60 8.95 1.71 6.68
CA CYS A 60 8.95 0.99 5.39
C CYS A 60 8.67 1.84 4.13
N PRO A 61 7.83 2.90 4.15
CA PRO A 61 7.61 3.75 2.98
C PRO A 61 8.86 4.43 2.43
N ILE A 62 9.95 4.52 3.21
CA ILE A 62 11.24 5.02 2.72
C ILE A 62 11.80 4.16 1.59
N LEU A 63 11.63 2.84 1.68
CA LEU A 63 12.14 1.86 0.70
C LEU A 63 11.32 1.87 -0.59
N PHE A 64 10.05 2.30 -0.52
CA PHE A 64 9.15 2.34 -1.68
C PHE A 64 9.67 3.29 -2.77
N ASN A 65 10.40 4.34 -2.36
CA ASN A 65 11.00 5.30 -3.26
C ASN A 65 12.25 4.79 -3.97
N TYR A 66 12.95 3.80 -3.42
CA TYR A 66 14.16 3.22 -3.98
C TYR A 66 13.87 2.05 -4.93
N LYS A 67 12.79 1.28 -4.70
CA LYS A 67 12.38 0.14 -5.55
C LYS A 67 10.87 0.13 -5.82
N PRO A 68 10.34 1.04 -6.66
CA PRO A 68 8.90 1.15 -6.92
C PRO A 68 8.30 -0.12 -7.57
N ASN A 69 9.08 -0.85 -8.38
CA ASN A 69 8.61 -2.09 -9.00
C ASN A 69 8.33 -3.21 -7.97
N ALA A 70 9.08 -3.25 -6.86
CA ALA A 70 8.87 -4.22 -5.80
C ALA A 70 7.54 -3.99 -5.07
N VAL A 71 7.16 -2.72 -4.88
CA VAL A 71 5.89 -2.32 -4.25
C VAL A 71 4.70 -2.75 -5.11
N LEU A 72 4.78 -2.58 -6.43
CA LEU A 72 3.71 -2.99 -7.34
C LEU A 72 3.53 -4.52 -7.36
N ILE A 73 4.61 -5.28 -7.38
CA ILE A 73 4.56 -6.75 -7.34
C ILE A 73 4.02 -7.22 -5.98
N GLY A 74 4.52 -6.65 -4.88
CA GLY A 74 4.04 -6.96 -3.53
C GLY A 74 2.56 -6.67 -3.35
N PHE A 75 2.09 -5.53 -3.89
CA PHE A 75 0.67 -5.18 -3.91
C PHE A 75 -0.19 -6.23 -4.63
N LEU A 76 0.22 -6.65 -5.83
CA LEU A 76 -0.54 -7.63 -6.62
C LEU A 76 -0.58 -9.00 -5.93
N VAL A 77 0.57 -9.47 -5.44
CA VAL A 77 0.65 -10.76 -4.72
C VAL A 77 -0.18 -10.71 -3.44
N ALA A 78 -0.08 -9.65 -2.64
CA ALA A 78 -0.84 -9.51 -1.40
C ALA A 78 -2.35 -9.42 -1.65
N MET A 79 -2.80 -8.69 -2.69
CA MET A 79 -4.21 -8.63 -3.08
C MET A 79 -4.75 -10.01 -3.45
N LEU A 80 -4.00 -10.79 -4.23
CA LEU A 80 -4.40 -12.13 -4.65
C LEU A 80 -4.39 -13.11 -3.47
N THR A 81 -3.32 -13.12 -2.68
CA THR A 81 -3.17 -14.03 -1.55
C THR A 81 -4.19 -13.75 -0.45
N SER A 82 -4.44 -12.47 -0.10
CA SER A 82 -5.46 -12.12 0.90
C SER A 82 -6.87 -12.51 0.46
N THR A 83 -7.22 -12.24 -0.80
CA THR A 83 -8.53 -12.63 -1.36
C THR A 83 -8.68 -14.15 -1.40
N ALA A 84 -7.64 -14.86 -1.87
CA ALA A 84 -7.65 -16.33 -1.91
C ALA A 84 -7.76 -16.94 -0.52
N MET A 85 -7.02 -16.41 0.46
CA MET A 85 -7.05 -16.90 1.84
C MET A 85 -8.43 -16.70 2.48
N ILE A 86 -9.09 -15.57 2.24
CA ILE A 86 -10.45 -15.32 2.74
C ILE A 86 -11.44 -16.33 2.15
N LEU A 87 -11.35 -16.62 0.85
CA LEU A 87 -12.21 -17.62 0.21
C LEU A 87 -12.00 -19.03 0.78
N ILE A 88 -10.74 -19.40 1.02
CA ILE A 88 -10.37 -20.68 1.62
C ILE A 88 -10.91 -20.76 3.06
N CYS A 89 -10.68 -19.75 3.89
CA CYS A 89 -11.16 -19.72 5.27
C CYS A 89 -12.70 -19.77 5.37
N ASN A 90 -13.40 -19.13 4.43
CA ASN A 90 -14.87 -19.20 4.34
C ASN A 90 -15.32 -20.64 4.01
N TYR A 91 -14.67 -21.31 3.06
CA TYR A 91 -14.98 -22.70 2.72
C TYR A 91 -14.81 -23.66 3.91
N PHE A 92 -13.74 -23.49 4.70
CA PHE A 92 -13.48 -24.29 5.89
C PHE A 92 -14.26 -23.87 7.15
N ASN A 93 -15.11 -22.83 7.08
CA ASN A 93 -15.90 -22.29 8.20
C ASN A 93 -15.09 -22.05 9.49
N VAL A 94 -13.80 -21.67 9.35
CA VAL A 94 -12.90 -21.47 10.50
C VAL A 94 -13.28 -20.22 11.30
N PHE A 95 -13.79 -19.20 10.61
CA PHE A 95 -14.24 -17.95 11.21
C PHE A 95 -15.70 -17.68 10.82
N ASN A 96 -16.57 -17.56 11.82
CA ASN A 96 -17.99 -17.21 11.65
C ASN A 96 -18.20 -15.70 11.35
N LEU A 97 -17.16 -15.04 10.86
CA LEU A 97 -17.04 -13.60 10.62
C LEU A 97 -16.51 -13.38 9.21
N LEU A 98 -17.19 -12.51 8.46
CA LEU A 98 -16.76 -12.11 7.13
C LEU A 98 -15.48 -11.27 7.24
N LEU A 99 -14.34 -11.86 6.90
CA LEU A 99 -13.06 -11.15 6.81
C LEU A 99 -13.05 -10.28 5.54
N ILE A 100 -12.81 -8.98 5.71
CA ILE A 100 -12.64 -8.04 4.60
C ILE A 100 -11.15 -8.06 4.22
N PRO A 101 -10.79 -8.12 2.93
CA PRO A 101 -9.40 -8.05 2.52
C PRO A 101 -8.75 -6.76 3.03
N LEU A 102 -7.73 -6.91 3.88
CA LEU A 102 -6.96 -5.81 4.43
C LEU A 102 -5.91 -5.35 3.42
N VAL A 103 -6.35 -4.46 2.56
CA VAL A 103 -5.53 -3.75 1.57
C VAL A 103 -4.51 -2.83 2.27
N ILE A 104 -4.64 -2.45 3.54
CA ILE A 104 -3.69 -1.50 4.15
C ILE A 104 -2.37 -2.17 4.56
N THR A 105 -2.40 -3.47 4.85
CA THR A 105 -1.26 -4.24 5.40
C THR A 105 -0.08 -4.41 4.44
N PHE A 106 -0.22 -4.12 3.13
CA PHE A 106 0.92 -4.20 2.20
C PHE A 106 1.74 -2.90 2.12
N ILE A 107 1.18 -1.79 2.65
CA ILE A 107 1.81 -0.45 2.64
C ILE A 107 2.61 -0.19 3.92
N LEU A 108 2.39 -0.98 4.98
CA LEU A 108 3.10 -0.91 6.25
C LEU A 108 4.26 -1.92 6.28
#